data_AF-A0A531K122-F1
#
_entry.id   AF-A0A531K122-F1
#
_cell.length_a   1.000
_cell.length_b   1.000
_cell.length_c   1.000
_cell.angle_alpha   90.00
_cell.angle_beta   90.00
_cell.angle_gamma   90.00
#
_symmetry.space_group_name_H-M   'P 1'
#
loop_
_entity.id
_entity.type
_entity.pdbx_description
1 polymer ?
#
loop_
_entity_poly.entity_id
_entity_poly.type
_entity_poly.pdbx_seq_one_letter_code
_entity_poly.pdbx_strand_id
1 'polypeptide(L)'
;MTLSVFFAVLAAAAMHAIWNALVKVHLDRFLSITLMTLGMGAVALLALPFVGVPKAEVWPYIIGSVIFHMGYRTFLIAAYKAGDFAQTYPLARGTAPLLAALGGIVIVAEVPAPLAILGIVLL
;
A
#
# COMPACT_ATOMS: atom_id res chain seq x y z
N MET A 1 16.63 17.36 4.28
CA MET A 1 15.47 17.28 3.37
C MET A 1 15.17 18.67 2.85
N THR A 2 14.81 18.83 1.58
CA THR A 2 14.34 20.13 1.05
C THR A 2 12.93 20.42 1.57
N LEU A 3 12.53 21.69 1.59
CA LEU A 3 11.19 22.11 2.04
C LEU A 3 10.08 21.47 1.21
N SER A 4 10.32 21.28 -0.10
CA SER A 4 9.39 20.59 -1.01
C SER A 4 9.16 19.13 -0.62
N VAL A 5 10.24 18.39 -0.31
CA VAL A 5 10.15 16.99 0.13
C VAL A 5 9.45 16.90 1.48
N PHE A 6 9.72 17.85 2.40
CA PHE A 6 9.05 17.89 3.70
C PHE A 6 7.52 18.02 3.55
N PHE A 7 7.04 18.98 2.76
CA PHE A 7 5.61 19.14 2.54
C PHE A 7 4.98 17.95 1.79
N ALA A 8 5.70 17.34 0.84
CA ALA A 8 5.21 16.13 0.16
C ALA A 8 5.02 14.96 1.14
N VAL A 9 5.96 14.76 2.06
CA VAL A 9 5.86 13.72 3.10
C VAL A 9 4.69 14.00 4.06
N LEU A 10 4.50 15.26 4.48
CA LEU A 10 3.39 15.65 5.35
C LEU A 10 2.03 15.44 4.67
N ALA A 11 1.91 15.80 3.39
CA ALA A 11 0.73 15.55 2.59
C ALA A 11 0.44 14.05 2.45
N ALA A 12 1.48 13.23 2.18
CA ALA A 12 1.34 11.78 2.12
C ALA A 12 0.85 11.18 3.45
N ALA A 13 1.36 11.66 4.59
CA ALA A 13 0.91 11.24 5.91
C ALA A 13 -0.56 11.60 6.16
N ALA A 14 -0.98 12.83 5.80
CA ALA A 14 -2.37 13.26 5.90
C ALA A 14 -3.31 12.41 5.03
N MET A 15 -2.95 12.17 3.76
CA MET A 15 -3.72 11.31 2.86
C MET A 15 -3.84 9.89 3.41
N HIS A 16 -2.78 9.34 4.01
CA HIS A 16 -2.80 8.02 4.63
C HIS A 16 -3.75 7.96 5.84
N ALA A 17 -3.77 9.00 6.68
CA ALA A 17 -4.70 9.09 7.80
C ALA A 17 -6.16 9.15 7.32
N ILE A 18 -6.45 9.95 6.28
CA ILE A 18 -7.77 10.05 5.65
C ILE A 18 -8.20 8.69 5.08
N TRP A 19 -7.31 7.98 4.38
CA TRP A 19 -7.58 6.64 3.85
C TRP A 19 -8.03 5.68 4.97
N ASN A 20 -7.31 5.65 6.09
CA ASN A 20 -7.66 4.79 7.22
C ASN A 20 -9.01 5.19 7.87
N ALA A 21 -9.32 6.48 7.93
CA ALA A 21 -10.60 6.96 8.44
C ALA A 21 -11.77 6.57 7.53
N LEU A 22 -11.62 6.72 6.21
CA LEU A 22 -12.66 6.38 5.23
C LEU A 22 -12.99 4.88 5.21
N VAL A 23 -11.99 4.00 5.39
CA VAL A 23 -12.22 2.54 5.49
C VAL A 23 -13.05 2.16 6.71
N LYS A 24 -13.03 2.98 7.78
CA LYS A 24 -13.82 2.75 9.00
C LYS A 24 -15.27 3.22 8.90
N VAL A 25 -15.65 3.98 7.87
CA VAL A 25 -17.05 4.40 7.67
C VAL A 25 -17.91 3.17 7.37
N HIS A 26 -19.12 3.12 7.92
CA HIS A 26 -20.08 1.99 7.85
C HIS A 26 -20.64 1.67 6.44
N LEU A 27 -19.90 1.93 5.37
CA LEU A 27 -20.21 1.39 4.05
C LEU A 27 -19.79 -0.08 3.94
N ASP A 28 -20.36 -0.79 2.96
CA ASP A 28 -19.84 -2.08 2.54
C ASP A 28 -18.34 -1.96 2.19
N ARG A 29 -17.51 -2.83 2.77
CA ARG A 29 -16.04 -2.71 2.68
C ARG A 29 -15.54 -2.88 1.24
N PHE A 30 -16.23 -3.67 0.41
CA PHE A 30 -15.90 -3.84 -0.99
C PHE A 30 -16.20 -2.54 -1.76
N LEU A 31 -17.36 -1.92 -1.50
CA LEU A 31 -17.72 -0.63 -2.07
C LEU A 31 -16.72 0.47 -1.68
N SER A 32 -16.36 0.57 -0.39
CA SER A 32 -15.39 1.56 0.10
C SER A 32 -14.03 1.44 -0.57
N ILE A 33 -13.46 0.23 -0.64
CA ILE A 33 -12.14 0.01 -1.25
C ILE A 33 -12.19 0.24 -2.77
N THR A 34 -13.30 -0.14 -3.42
CA THR A 34 -13.49 0.07 -4.86
C THR A 34 -13.59 1.54 -5.22
N LEU A 35 -14.46 2.31 -4.53
CA LEU A 35 -14.60 3.75 -4.76
C LEU A 35 -13.30 4.49 -4.50
N MET A 36 -12.56 4.12 -3.45
CA MET A 36 -11.26 4.71 -3.16
C MET A 36 -10.24 4.42 -4.26
N THR A 37 -10.22 3.18 -4.76
CA THR A 37 -9.35 2.79 -5.88
C THR A 37 -9.68 3.60 -7.14
N LEU A 38 -10.95 3.75 -7.48
CA LEU A 38 -11.40 4.51 -8.64
C LEU A 38 -11.06 6.00 -8.50
N GLY A 39 -11.25 6.58 -7.31
CA GLY A 39 -10.87 7.96 -7.02
C GLY A 39 -9.37 8.19 -7.16
N MET A 40 -8.53 7.29 -6.62
CA MET A 40 -7.08 7.33 -6.81
C MET A 40 -6.69 7.20 -8.29
N GLY A 41 -7.36 6.32 -9.03
CA GLY A 41 -7.17 6.17 -10.48
C GLY A 41 -7.52 7.43 -11.26
N ALA A 42 -8.65 8.07 -10.94
CA ALA A 42 -9.07 9.32 -11.57
C ALA A 42 -8.07 10.46 -11.33
N VAL A 43 -7.54 10.58 -10.11
CA VAL A 43 -6.47 11.55 -9.80
C VAL A 43 -5.18 11.21 -10.56
N ALA A 44 -4.83 9.93 -10.68
CA ALA A 44 -3.66 9.50 -11.44
C ALA A 44 -3.77 9.81 -12.95
N LEU A 45 -4.98 9.80 -13.53
CA LEU A 45 -5.19 10.20 -14.92
C LEU A 45 -4.79 11.65 -15.19
N LEU A 46 -4.96 12.54 -14.21
CA LEU A 46 -4.55 13.95 -14.32
C LEU A 46 -3.02 14.10 -14.44
N ALA A 47 -2.26 13.11 -13.95
CA ALA A 47 -0.81 13.10 -14.04
C ALA A 47 -0.29 12.52 -15.38
N LEU A 48 -1.11 11.77 -16.14
CA LEU A 48 -0.68 11.12 -17.39
C LEU A 48 -0.05 12.07 -18.42
N PRO A 49 -0.57 13.29 -18.65
CA PRO A 49 0.04 14.21 -19.63
C PRO A 49 1.46 14.66 -19.25
N PHE A 50 1.85 14.52 -17.99
CA PHE A 50 3.14 14.95 -17.46
C PHE A 50 4.18 13.81 -17.39
N VAL A 51 3.80 12.58 -17.77
CA VAL A 51 4.66 11.39 -17.69
C VAL A 51 4.78 10.73 -19.07
N GLY A 52 6.01 10.38 -19.46
CA GLY A 52 6.25 9.67 -20.72
C GLY A 52 5.65 8.26 -20.73
N VAL A 53 5.29 7.77 -21.91
CA VAL A 53 4.81 6.38 -22.08
C VAL A 53 5.92 5.40 -21.69
N PRO A 54 5.65 4.41 -20.79
CA PRO A 54 6.65 3.42 -20.40
C PRO A 54 7.14 2.59 -21.59
N LYS A 55 8.45 2.30 -21.62
CA LYS A 55 9.04 1.37 -22.58
C LYS A 55 8.44 -0.04 -22.44
N ALA A 56 8.44 -0.82 -23.52
CA ALA A 56 7.91 -2.18 -23.57
C ALA A 56 8.39 -3.07 -22.39
N GLU A 57 9.67 -2.94 -22.02
CA GLU A 57 10.32 -3.67 -20.93
C GLU A 57 9.71 -3.44 -19.55
N VAL A 58 9.02 -2.31 -19.34
CA VAL A 58 8.43 -1.93 -18.04
C VAL A 58 7.04 -2.54 -17.85
N TRP A 59 6.35 -2.89 -18.93
CA TRP A 59 4.97 -3.38 -18.90
C TRP A 59 4.77 -4.67 -18.09
N PRO A 60 5.66 -5.69 -18.15
CA PRO A 60 5.54 -6.86 -17.29
C PRO A 60 5.49 -6.51 -15.80
N TYR A 61 6.28 -5.51 -15.36
CA TYR A 61 6.30 -5.06 -13.97
C TYR A 61 5.03 -4.27 -13.59
N ILE A 62 4.51 -3.45 -14.50
CA ILE A 62 3.23 -2.75 -14.30
C ILE A 62 2.10 -3.77 -14.15
N ILE A 63 2.02 -4.73 -15.06
CA ILE A 63 0.99 -5.79 -15.04
C ILE A 63 1.13 -6.63 -13.76
N GLY A 64 2.35 -7.05 -13.41
CA GLY A 64 2.62 -7.76 -12.16
C GLY A 64 2.16 -6.97 -10.94
N SER A 65 2.50 -5.68 -10.87
CA SER A 65 2.06 -4.80 -9.78
C SER A 65 0.54 -4.72 -9.68
N VAL A 66 -0.17 -4.58 -10.80
CA VAL A 66 -1.64 -4.57 -10.83
C VAL A 66 -2.21 -5.88 -10.27
N ILE A 67 -1.68 -7.03 -10.71
CA ILE A 67 -2.12 -8.35 -10.24
C ILE A 67 -1.92 -8.48 -8.73
N PHE A 68 -0.73 -8.15 -8.22
CA PHE A 68 -0.44 -8.22 -6.78
C PHE A 68 -1.32 -7.28 -5.96
N HIS A 69 -1.52 -6.04 -6.40
CA HIS A 69 -2.37 -5.09 -5.69
C HIS A 69 -3.84 -5.50 -5.70
N MET A 70 -4.33 -6.06 -6.81
CA MET A 70 -5.71 -6.54 -6.91
C MET A 70 -5.92 -7.76 -6.03
N GLY A 71 -5.00 -8.73 -6.09
CA GLY A 71 -5.02 -9.91 -5.21
C GLY A 71 -4.99 -9.51 -3.74
N TYR A 72 -4.06 -8.63 -3.34
CA TYR A 72 -3.98 -8.11 -1.98
C TYR A 72 -5.30 -7.49 -1.52
N ARG A 73 -5.92 -6.63 -2.34
CA ARG A 73 -7.21 -5.99 -1.98
C ARG A 73 -8.33 -7.00 -1.81
N THR A 74 -8.42 -8.01 -2.68
CA THR A 74 -9.41 -9.08 -2.56
C THR A 74 -9.23 -9.88 -1.28
N PHE A 75 -8.00 -10.30 -0.97
CA PHE A 75 -7.69 -11.01 0.28
C PHE A 75 -7.95 -10.13 1.51
N LEU A 76 -7.63 -8.84 1.44
CA LEU A 76 -7.88 -7.89 2.53
C LEU A 76 -9.38 -7.75 2.81
N ILE A 77 -10.21 -7.64 1.77
CA ILE A 77 -11.67 -7.59 1.90
C ILE A 77 -12.19 -8.89 2.52
N ALA A 78 -11.68 -10.05 2.10
CA ALA A 78 -12.08 -11.35 2.64
C ALA A 78 -11.70 -11.47 4.13
N ALA A 79 -10.46 -11.12 4.50
CA ALA A 79 -10.00 -11.14 5.90
C ALA A 79 -10.87 -10.23 6.79
N TYR A 80 -11.17 -9.04 6.28
CA TYR A 80 -12.04 -8.07 6.94
C TYR A 80 -13.50 -8.53 7.07
N LYS A 81 -14.02 -9.36 6.17
CA LYS A 81 -15.34 -9.97 6.31
C LYS A 81 -15.34 -11.15 7.29
N ALA A 82 -14.24 -11.90 7.35
CA ALA A 82 -14.12 -13.11 8.16
C ALA A 82 -13.81 -12.84 9.65
N GLY A 83 -13.20 -11.71 9.99
CA GLY A 83 -12.82 -11.37 11.37
C GLY A 83 -13.20 -9.96 11.80
N ASP A 84 -13.15 -9.71 13.11
CA ASP A 84 -13.32 -8.36 13.66
C ASP A 84 -12.22 -7.44 13.09
N PHE A 85 -12.62 -6.25 12.64
CA PHE A 85 -11.70 -5.22 12.17
C PHE A 85 -10.64 -4.89 13.23
N ALA A 86 -10.99 -4.89 14.51
CA ALA A 86 -10.08 -4.58 15.60
C ALA A 86 -8.90 -5.57 15.72
N GLN A 87 -9.06 -6.81 15.25
CA GLN A 87 -8.00 -7.83 15.26
C GLN A 87 -7.33 -8.00 13.90
N THR A 88 -8.15 -8.02 12.83
CA THR A 88 -7.65 -8.24 11.46
C THR A 88 -6.81 -7.08 10.95
N TYR A 89 -7.12 -5.83 11.36
CA TYR A 89 -6.35 -4.66 10.95
C TYR A 89 -4.93 -4.64 11.53
N PRO A 90 -4.70 -4.79 12.86
CA PRO A 90 -3.34 -4.90 13.41
C PRO A 90 -2.55 -6.06 12.82
N LEU A 91 -3.19 -7.23 12.64
CA LEU A 91 -2.51 -8.40 12.07
C LEU A 91 -2.02 -8.11 10.65
N ALA A 92 -2.91 -7.65 9.76
CA ALA A 92 -2.57 -7.35 8.38
C ALA A 92 -1.47 -6.27 8.25
N ARG A 93 -1.48 -5.27 9.14
CA ARG A 93 -0.51 -4.18 9.14
C ARG A 93 0.83 -4.54 9.79
N GLY A 94 0.84 -5.36 10.83
CA GLY A 94 2.07 -5.81 11.51
C GLY A 94 2.82 -6.89 10.74
N THR A 95 2.10 -7.79 10.05
CA THR A 95 2.76 -8.87 9.27
C THR A 95 3.35 -8.36 7.96
N ALA A 96 2.81 -7.29 7.37
CA ALA A 96 3.25 -6.81 6.06
C ALA A 96 4.73 -6.36 6.04
N PRO A 97 5.23 -5.55 6.99
CA PRO A 97 6.66 -5.21 7.08
C PRO A 97 7.56 -6.43 7.29
N LEU A 98 7.14 -7.39 8.12
CA LEU A 98 7.89 -8.63 8.36
C LEU A 98 8.04 -9.44 7.07
N LEU A 99 6.94 -9.65 6.35
CA LEU A 99 6.96 -10.37 5.07
C LEU A 99 7.74 -9.61 3.99
N ALA A 100 7.64 -8.28 3.95
CA ALA A 100 8.39 -7.45 3.01
C ALA A 100 9.90 -7.53 3.29
N ALA A 101 10.32 -7.47 4.55
CA ALA A 101 11.72 -7.61 4.94
C ALA A 101 12.27 -9.00 4.59
N LEU A 102 11.51 -10.06 4.91
CA LEU A 102 11.88 -11.42 4.55
C LEU A 102 11.99 -11.59 3.03
N GLY A 103 11.03 -11.05 2.27
CA GLY A 103 11.06 -11.05 0.81
C GLY A 103 12.26 -10.30 0.25
N GLY A 104 12.62 -9.14 0.81
CA GLY A 104 13.82 -8.39 0.44
C GLY A 104 15.11 -9.20 0.65
N ILE A 105 15.22 -9.89 1.79
CA ILE A 105 16.37 -10.74 2.10
C ILE A 105 16.46 -11.93 1.15
N VAL A 106 15.35 -12.61 0.89
CA VAL A 106 15.34 -13.87 0.12
C VAL A 106 15.38 -13.64 -1.39
N ILE A 107 14.64 -12.66 -1.90
CA ILE A 107 14.45 -12.43 -3.34
C ILE A 107 15.46 -11.42 -3.88
N VAL A 108 15.71 -10.35 -3.13
CA VAL A 108 16.57 -9.22 -3.55
C VAL A 108 18.00 -9.37 -2.99
N ALA A 109 18.22 -10.29 -2.06
CA ALA A 109 19.48 -10.47 -1.33
C ALA A 109 19.92 -9.21 -0.56
N GLU A 110 18.97 -8.35 -0.19
CA GLU A 110 19.21 -7.15 0.61
C GLU A 110 18.95 -7.43 2.09
N VAL A 111 20.00 -7.33 2.91
CA VAL A 111 19.90 -7.49 4.37
C VAL A 111 19.73 -6.11 5.02
N PRO A 112 18.60 -5.83 5.69
CA PRO A 112 18.42 -4.58 6.42
C PRO A 112 19.48 -4.43 7.52
N ALA A 113 19.84 -3.18 7.83
CA ALA A 113 20.76 -2.91 8.93
C ALA A 113 20.27 -3.54 10.26
N PRO A 114 21.15 -3.95 11.18
CA PRO A 114 20.75 -4.60 12.43
C PRO A 114 19.71 -3.82 13.23
N LEU A 115 19.81 -2.48 13.24
CA LEU A 115 18.83 -1.59 13.89
C LEU A 115 17.45 -1.64 13.21
N ALA A 116 17.41 -1.75 11.89
CA ALA A 116 16.16 -1.89 11.14
C ALA A 116 15.51 -3.26 11.41
N ILE A 117 16.30 -4.33 11.50
CA ILE A 117 15.81 -5.66 11.89
C ILE A 117 15.19 -5.61 13.30
N LEU A 118 15.86 -4.94 14.25
CA LEU A 118 15.35 -4.75 15.61
C LEU A 118 14.00 -4.00 15.60
N GLY A 119 13.89 -2.94 14.81
CA GLY A 119 12.62 -2.22 14.64
C GLY A 119 11.51 -3.07 14.02
N ILE A 120 11.85 -3.95 13.06
CA ILE A 120 10.90 -4.86 12.42
C ILE A 120 10.37 -5.91 13.41
N VAL A 121 11.23 -6.42 14.31
CA VAL A 121 10.85 -7.42 15.33
C VAL A 121 9.98 -6.82 16.44
N LEU A 122 10.09 -5.51 16.69
CA LEU A 122 9.34 -4.80 17.73
C LEU A 122 7.96 -4.26 17.30
N LEU A 123 7.61 -4.38 16.01
CA LEU A 123 6.30 -3.99 15.46
C LEU A 123 5.15 -4.87 15.97
#